data_AF-A0A9Q6Z4Z1-F1
#
_entry.id   AF-A0A9Q6Z4Z1-F1
#
_cell.length_a   1.000
_cell.length_b   1.000
_cell.length_c   1.000
_cell.angle_alpha   90.00
_cell.angle_beta   90.00
_cell.angle_gamma   90.00
#
_symmetry.space_group_name_H-M   'P 1'
#
loop_
_entity.id
_entity.type
_entity.pdbx_description
1 polymer ?
#
loop_
_entity_poly.entity_id
_entity_poly.type
_entity_poly.pdbx_seq_one_letter_code
_entity_poly.pdbx_strand_id
1 'polypeptide(L)'
;MFDIKNRRYVVWGLVAILFAVSMVFVDLFLFPYQESEETIVAYSLIKQGKSDTVTGYHFYTDKGTEFSLEQDFVKEDVVVLSRTTLYKQVVRVKTEKRDYSSLLSSGFNGFSLVLIVVLTFSTIIGLIKLSGTEPLTVNQYQNYVLFTGFMLFCVVSIWLVFN
;
A
#
# COMPACT_ATOMS: atom_id res chain seq x y z
N MET A 1 -0.14 -4.07 38.86
CA MET A 1 0.79 -3.86 37.72
C MET A 1 0.90 -5.20 37.01
N PHE A 2 0.31 -5.33 35.83
CA PHE A 2 0.34 -6.62 35.11
C PHE A 2 1.70 -6.75 34.43
N ASP A 3 2.47 -7.76 34.83
CA ASP A 3 3.63 -8.19 34.07
C ASP A 3 3.13 -8.96 32.85
N ILE A 4 3.09 -8.27 31.71
CA ILE A 4 2.56 -8.84 30.48
C ILE A 4 3.62 -9.79 29.94
N LYS A 5 3.49 -11.07 30.31
CA LYS A 5 4.42 -12.18 30.01
C LYS A 5 4.87 -12.25 28.53
N ASN A 6 4.08 -11.71 27.61
CA ASN A 6 4.34 -11.76 26.18
C ASN A 6 4.78 -10.42 25.56
N ARG A 7 4.99 -9.39 26.36
CA ARG A 7 5.35 -8.03 25.92
C ARG A 7 6.57 -8.01 24.98
N ARG A 8 7.61 -8.78 25.32
CA ARG A 8 8.82 -8.88 24.51
C ARG A 8 8.55 -9.40 23.10
N TYR A 9 7.71 -10.42 22.95
CA TYR A 9 7.37 -10.99 21.63
C TYR A 9 6.60 -10.00 20.78
N VAL A 10 5.67 -9.25 21.38
CA VAL A 10 4.92 -8.21 20.68
C VAL A 10 5.85 -7.10 20.19
N VAL A 11 6.78 -6.64 21.02
CA VAL A 11 7.78 -5.64 20.61
C VAL A 11 8.58 -6.13 19.40
N TRP A 12 9.09 -7.37 19.43
CA TRP A 12 9.80 -7.94 18.27
C TRP A 12 8.92 -8.05 17.02
N GLY A 13 7.64 -8.40 17.17
CA GLY A 13 6.68 -8.39 16.07
C GLY A 13 6.48 -7.00 15.47
N LEU A 14 6.34 -5.97 16.31
CA LEU A 14 6.24 -4.58 15.85
C LEU A 14 7.52 -4.10 15.16
N VAL A 15 8.70 -4.50 15.63
CA VAL A 15 9.98 -4.21 14.95
C VAL A 15 9.99 -4.85 13.55
N ALA A 16 9.55 -6.10 13.42
CA ALA A 16 9.48 -6.77 12.13
C ALA A 16 8.51 -6.08 11.16
N ILE A 17 7.33 -5.65 11.65
CA ILE A 17 6.37 -4.87 10.86
C ILE A 17 6.99 -3.54 10.42
N LEU A 18 7.62 -2.80 11.33
CA LEU A 18 8.23 -1.52 11.02
C LEU A 18 9.36 -1.68 9.99
N PHE A 19 10.17 -2.73 10.10
CA PHE A 19 11.21 -3.05 9.12
C PHE A 19 10.61 -3.31 7.73
N ALA A 20 9.57 -4.15 7.64
CA ALA A 20 8.91 -4.46 6.37
C ALA A 20 8.31 -3.21 5.72
N VAL A 21 7.63 -2.37 6.51
CA VAL A 21 7.07 -1.12 6.00
C VAL A 21 8.16 -0.12 5.61
N SER A 22 9.27 -0.07 6.34
CA SER A 22 10.42 0.76 5.97
C SER A 22 11.01 0.38 4.62
N MET A 23 11.07 -0.92 4.28
CA MET A 23 11.51 -1.37 2.96
C MET A 23 10.61 -0.85 1.83
N VAL A 24 9.30 -0.75 2.06
CA VAL A 24 8.36 -0.12 1.11
C VAL A 24 8.70 1.36 0.90
N PHE A 25 8.94 2.11 1.98
CA PHE A 25 9.34 3.51 1.88
C PHE A 25 10.70 3.70 1.19
N VAL A 26 11.68 2.82 1.47
CA VAL A 26 12.98 2.85 0.80
C VAL A 26 12.81 2.64 -0.70
N ASP A 27 12.02 1.64 -1.12
CA ASP A 27 11.80 1.38 -2.54
C ASP A 27 11.03 2.52 -3.24
N LEU A 28 10.10 3.15 -2.53
CA LEU A 28 9.29 4.24 -3.08
C LEU A 28 10.05 5.56 -3.19
N PHE A 29 10.91 5.91 -2.23
CA PHE A 29 11.44 7.27 -2.11
C PHE A 29 12.95 7.37 -2.32
N LEU A 30 13.71 6.28 -2.10
CA LEU A 30 15.17 6.31 -2.20
C LEU A 30 15.70 5.70 -3.50
N PHE A 31 15.06 4.66 -4.02
CA PHE A 31 15.52 3.99 -5.24
C PHE A 31 15.01 4.65 -6.52
N PRO A 32 15.82 4.62 -7.60
CA PRO A 32 15.38 5.13 -8.89
C PRO A 32 14.25 4.25 -9.43
N TYR A 33 13.31 4.89 -10.12
CA TYR A 33 12.25 4.16 -10.82
C TYR A 33 12.74 3.61 -12.15
N GLN A 34 12.24 2.44 -12.52
CA GLN A 34 12.49 1.83 -13.82
C GLN A 34 11.36 2.24 -14.77
N GLU A 35 11.70 2.93 -15.85
CA GLU A 35 10.74 3.33 -16.86
C GLU A 35 10.71 2.35 -18.02
N SER A 36 9.51 2.06 -18.51
CA SER A 36 9.29 1.22 -19.68
C SER A 36 8.07 1.67 -20.45
N GLU A 37 8.23 1.76 -21.76
CA GLU A 37 7.14 1.95 -22.70
C GLU A 37 6.45 0.62 -22.97
N GLU A 38 5.13 0.59 -22.84
CA GLU A 38 4.27 -0.59 -22.94
C GLU A 38 2.98 -0.27 -23.66
N THR A 39 2.38 -1.29 -24.29
CA THR A 39 1.13 -1.13 -25.02
C THR A 39 -0.01 -1.76 -24.24
N ILE A 40 -1.09 -1.01 -24.02
CA ILE A 40 -2.34 -1.50 -23.43
C ILE A 40 -2.99 -2.45 -24.42
N VAL A 41 -3.18 -3.71 -24.00
CA VAL A 41 -3.81 -4.77 -24.82
C VAL A 41 -5.25 -5.03 -24.41
N ALA A 42 -5.58 -4.79 -23.15
CA ALA A 42 -6.92 -4.98 -22.64
C ALA A 42 -7.21 -4.05 -21.46
N TYR A 43 -8.49 -3.86 -21.18
CA TYR A 43 -8.94 -3.19 -19.97
C TYR A 43 -10.23 -3.85 -19.46
N SER A 44 -10.45 -3.73 -18.15
CA SER A 44 -11.69 -4.12 -17.47
C SER A 44 -12.25 -2.94 -16.69
N LEU A 45 -13.58 -2.84 -16.64
CA LEU A 45 -14.29 -1.80 -15.91
C LEU A 45 -14.35 -2.14 -14.42
N ILE A 46 -14.00 -1.17 -13.57
CA ILE A 46 -14.25 -1.23 -12.14
C ILE A 46 -15.62 -0.60 -11.90
N LYS A 47 -16.59 -1.40 -11.46
CA LYS A 47 -17.97 -0.96 -11.17
C LYS A 47 -18.25 -0.98 -9.67
N GLN A 48 -19.04 -0.03 -9.20
CA GLN A 48 -19.42 0.05 -7.79
C GLN A 48 -20.68 -0.76 -7.49
N GLY A 49 -20.51 -1.98 -6.97
CA GLY A 49 -21.61 -2.81 -6.47
C GLY A 49 -22.63 -3.20 -7.56
N LYS A 50 -23.93 -3.14 -7.23
CA LYS A 50 -25.04 -3.42 -8.18
C LYS A 50 -25.33 -2.26 -9.13
N SER A 51 -24.63 -1.14 -9.01
CA SER A 51 -24.80 0.01 -9.90
C SER A 51 -23.93 -0.17 -11.14
N ASP A 52 -24.46 0.17 -12.32
CA ASP A 52 -23.69 0.23 -13.56
C ASP A 52 -22.73 1.44 -13.64
N THR A 53 -22.55 2.16 -12.54
CA THR A 53 -21.62 3.29 -12.47
C THR A 53 -20.18 2.79 -12.49
N VAL A 54 -19.44 3.18 -13.53
CA VAL A 54 -18.00 2.92 -13.67
C VAL A 54 -17.24 3.88 -12.76
N THR A 55 -16.47 3.33 -11.81
CA THR A 55 -15.65 4.10 -10.88
C THR A 55 -14.17 4.11 -11.27
N GLY A 56 -13.75 3.23 -12.17
CA GLY A 56 -12.38 3.21 -12.67
C GLY A 56 -12.16 2.17 -13.75
N TYR A 57 -10.91 2.08 -14.19
CA TYR A 57 -10.47 1.18 -15.24
C TYR A 57 -9.23 0.45 -14.77
N HIS A 58 -9.19 -0.86 -14.99
CA HIS A 58 -8.03 -1.69 -14.75
C HIS A 58 -7.47 -2.13 -16.10
N PHE A 59 -6.19 -1.86 -16.34
CA PHE A 59 -5.52 -1.99 -17.62
C PHE A 59 -4.49 -3.12 -17.57
N TYR A 60 -4.37 -3.83 -18.70
CA TYR A 60 -3.40 -4.90 -18.92
C TYR A 60 -2.52 -4.53 -20.10
N THR A 61 -1.21 -4.76 -19.96
CA THR A 61 -0.21 -4.44 -20.97
C THR A 61 0.40 -5.68 -21.63
N ASP A 62 1.07 -5.49 -22.76
CA ASP A 62 1.74 -6.53 -23.54
C ASP A 62 2.87 -7.23 -22.76
N LYS A 63 3.49 -6.52 -21.81
CA LYS A 63 4.53 -7.05 -20.92
C LYS A 63 3.98 -7.69 -19.64
N GLY A 64 2.66 -7.87 -19.53
CA GLY A 64 2.00 -8.51 -18.39
C GLY A 64 1.91 -7.60 -17.15
N THR A 65 2.05 -6.29 -17.32
CA THR A 65 1.83 -5.31 -16.24
C THR A 65 0.36 -4.98 -16.12
N GLU A 66 -0.08 -4.87 -14.88
CA GLU A 66 -1.44 -4.50 -14.51
C GLU A 66 -1.42 -3.19 -13.71
N PHE A 67 -2.36 -2.29 -13.99
CA PHE A 67 -2.55 -1.08 -13.20
C PHE A 67 -3.99 -0.57 -13.26
N SER A 68 -4.44 0.07 -12.18
CA SER A 68 -5.77 0.65 -12.06
C SER A 68 -5.72 2.17 -12.00
N LEU A 69 -6.59 2.82 -12.77
CA LEU A 69 -6.86 4.26 -12.68
C LEU A 69 -8.29 4.52 -12.17
N GLU A 70 -8.43 5.56 -11.35
CA GLU A 70 -9.72 6.11 -10.95
C GLU A 70 -10.31 6.99 -12.05
N GLN A 71 -11.59 6.76 -12.36
CA GLN A 71 -12.48 7.59 -13.19
C GLN A 71 -12.12 7.77 -14.68
N ASP A 72 -10.84 7.83 -15.04
CA ASP A 72 -10.41 8.27 -16.37
C ASP A 72 -9.88 7.12 -17.23
N PHE A 73 -10.24 7.16 -18.51
CA PHE A 73 -9.85 6.14 -19.48
C PHE A 73 -8.64 6.62 -20.29
N VAL A 74 -7.60 5.79 -20.36
CA VAL A 74 -6.45 6.04 -21.23
C VAL A 74 -6.87 5.71 -22.66
N LYS A 75 -6.89 6.73 -23.53
CA LYS A 75 -7.28 6.56 -24.94
C LYS A 75 -6.12 6.13 -25.83
N GLU A 76 -4.90 6.44 -25.41
CA GLU A 76 -3.69 6.07 -26.13
C GLU A 76 -3.31 4.62 -25.84
N ASP A 77 -2.96 3.88 -26.89
CA ASP A 77 -2.53 2.48 -26.74
C ASP A 77 -1.17 2.37 -26.06
N VAL A 78 -0.30 3.38 -26.22
CA VAL A 78 1.06 3.37 -25.68
C VAL A 78 1.15 4.20 -24.40
N VAL A 79 1.68 3.59 -23.35
CA VAL A 79 1.90 4.20 -22.04
C VAL A 79 3.35 4.01 -21.59
N VAL A 80 3.90 5.04 -20.96
CA VAL A 80 5.16 4.99 -20.22
C VAL A 80 4.82 4.73 -18.76
N LEU A 81 5.25 3.58 -18.26
CA LEU A 81 5.07 3.15 -16.88
C LEU A 81 6.39 3.32 -16.13
N SER A 82 6.35 3.95 -14.96
CA SER A 82 7.47 3.92 -14.01
C SER A 82 7.16 2.94 -12.90
N ARG A 83 8.11 2.04 -12.59
CA ARG A 83 7.99 1.04 -11.53
C ARG A 83 9.03 1.24 -10.44
N THR A 84 8.68 0.81 -9.22
CA THR A 84 9.66 0.67 -8.14
C THR A 84 10.67 -0.44 -8.44
N THR A 85 11.85 -0.38 -7.84
CA THR A 85 12.95 -1.30 -8.19
C THR A 85 12.80 -2.66 -7.49
N LEU A 86 12.46 -2.69 -6.21
CA LEU A 86 12.35 -3.92 -5.43
C LEU A 86 11.00 -4.61 -5.66
N TYR A 87 9.91 -3.88 -5.50
CA TYR A 87 8.55 -4.44 -5.54
C TYR A 87 7.91 -4.39 -6.92
N LYS A 88 8.57 -3.77 -7.90
CA LYS A 88 8.10 -3.63 -9.29
C LYS A 88 6.69 -3.05 -9.40
N GLN A 89 6.29 -2.24 -8.43
CA GLN A 89 4.96 -1.65 -8.38
C GLN A 89 4.89 -0.45 -9.31
N VAL A 90 3.81 -0.33 -10.08
CA VAL A 90 3.57 0.86 -10.92
C VAL A 90 3.33 2.05 -9.99
N VAL A 91 4.10 3.12 -10.20
CA VAL A 91 4.02 4.36 -9.42
C VAL A 91 3.68 5.58 -10.27
N ARG A 92 3.92 5.51 -11.57
CA ARG A 92 3.59 6.57 -12.52
C ARG A 92 3.11 5.98 -13.81
N VAL A 93 2.13 6.65 -14.41
CA VAL A 93 1.54 6.28 -15.70
C VAL A 93 1.44 7.55 -16.52
N LYS A 94 2.09 7.58 -17.68
CA LYS A 94 2.10 8.72 -18.58
C LYS A 94 1.84 8.28 -20.01
N THR A 95 1.13 9.08 -20.77
CA THR A 95 1.12 9.02 -22.23
C THR A 95 1.90 10.22 -22.78
N GLU A 96 2.10 10.28 -24.10
CA GLU A 96 2.70 11.46 -24.74
C GLU A 96 1.94 12.76 -24.42
N LYS A 97 0.64 12.66 -24.17
CA LYS A 97 -0.26 13.82 -24.02
C LYS A 97 -0.61 14.14 -22.58
N ARG A 98 -0.54 13.18 -21.66
CA ARG A 98 -1.06 13.36 -20.30
C ARG A 98 -0.36 12.49 -19.27
N ASP A 99 -0.19 13.06 -18.08
CA ASP A 99 0.21 12.35 -16.88
C ASP A 99 -1.03 11.87 -16.11
N TYR A 100 -1.13 10.55 -15.92
CA TYR A 100 -2.21 9.87 -15.19
C TYR A 100 -1.78 9.42 -13.80
N SER A 101 -0.54 9.73 -13.38
CA SER A 101 0.03 9.23 -12.11
C SER A 101 -0.79 9.64 -10.88
N SER A 102 -1.48 10.78 -10.92
CA SER A 102 -2.36 11.24 -9.83
C SER A 102 -3.67 10.46 -9.71
N LEU A 103 -4.07 9.75 -10.76
CA LEU A 103 -5.29 8.94 -10.82
C LEU A 103 -5.00 7.45 -10.53
N LEU A 104 -3.73 7.10 -10.30
CA LEU A 104 -3.30 5.74 -10.04
C LEU A 104 -3.80 5.27 -8.67
N SER A 105 -4.62 4.22 -8.67
CA SER A 105 -5.25 3.67 -7.47
C SER A 105 -4.76 2.26 -7.10
N SER A 106 -3.69 1.80 -7.77
CA SER A 106 -3.09 0.48 -7.60
C SER A 106 -1.68 0.55 -6.99
N GLY A 107 -1.19 -0.59 -6.51
CA GLY A 107 0.11 -0.73 -5.86
C GLY A 107 0.22 0.08 -4.57
N PHE A 108 1.33 0.81 -4.40
CA PHE A 108 1.59 1.66 -3.24
C PHE A 108 1.01 3.08 -3.39
N ASN A 109 -0.09 3.25 -4.12
CA ASN A 109 -0.76 4.54 -4.28
C ASN A 109 -2.17 4.54 -3.67
N GLY A 110 -2.80 5.71 -3.67
CA GLY A 110 -4.18 5.90 -3.20
C GLY A 110 -4.39 5.42 -1.76
N PHE A 111 -5.42 4.60 -1.57
CA PHE A 111 -5.83 4.13 -0.24
C PHE A 111 -4.81 3.18 0.42
N SER A 112 -4.08 2.37 -0.37
CA SER A 112 -3.02 1.48 0.14
C SER A 112 -1.91 2.26 0.84
N LEU A 113 -1.47 3.39 0.26
CA LEU A 113 -0.47 4.26 0.87
C LEU A 113 -0.96 4.83 2.20
N VAL A 114 -2.22 5.29 2.25
CA VAL A 114 -2.82 5.82 3.48
C VAL A 114 -2.80 4.77 4.58
N LEU A 115 -3.21 3.53 4.29
CA LEU A 115 -3.17 2.45 5.28
C LEU A 115 -1.74 2.12 5.74
N ILE A 116 -0.77 2.09 4.84
CA ILE A 116 0.65 1.87 5.18
C ILE A 116 1.15 2.98 6.11
N VAL A 117 0.81 4.24 5.84
CA VAL A 117 1.18 5.38 6.71
C VAL A 117 0.55 5.24 8.09
N VAL A 118 -0.75 4.95 8.18
CA VAL A 118 -1.44 4.74 9.48
C VAL A 118 -0.84 3.55 10.23
N LEU A 119 -0.55 2.44 9.54
CA LEU A 119 0.13 1.28 10.12
C LEU A 119 1.50 1.67 10.68
N THR A 120 2.27 2.47 9.95
CA THR A 120 3.59 2.97 10.39
C THR A 120 3.48 3.75 11.69
N PHE A 121 2.62 4.77 11.74
CA PHE A 121 2.42 5.58 12.94
C PHE A 121 1.92 4.74 14.12
N SER A 122 0.96 3.85 13.88
CA SER A 122 0.45 2.96 14.92
C SER A 122 1.54 2.05 15.50
N THR A 123 2.42 1.53 14.64
CA THR A 123 3.53 0.65 15.01
C THR A 123 4.58 1.40 15.81
N ILE A 124 4.93 2.63 15.40
CA ILE A 124 5.88 3.49 16.13
C ILE A 124 5.35 3.84 17.51
N ILE A 125 4.08 4.28 17.62
CA ILE A 125 3.45 4.61 18.90
C ILE A 125 3.41 3.36 19.80
N GLY A 126 3.02 2.21 19.22
CA GLY A 126 3.02 0.93 19.91
C GLY A 126 4.41 0.56 20.43
N LEU A 127 5.46 0.71 19.62
CA LEU A 127 6.85 0.44 20.02
C LEU A 127 7.31 1.34 21.16
N ILE A 128 7.07 2.65 21.07
CA ILE A 128 7.47 3.60 22.11
C ILE A 128 6.81 3.23 23.43
N LYS A 129 5.49 3.02 23.42
CA LYS A 129 4.72 2.71 24.64
C LYS A 129 5.03 1.32 25.19
N LEU A 130 5.18 0.31 24.33
CA LEU A 130 5.52 -1.05 24.75
C LEU A 130 7.00 -1.27 25.05
N SER A 131 7.91 -0.36 24.70
CA SER A 131 9.33 -0.46 25.08
C SER A 131 9.69 0.42 26.28
N GLY A 132 8.84 1.38 26.65
CA GLY A 132 9.07 2.28 27.77
C GLY A 132 9.04 1.59 29.14
N THR A 133 9.59 2.24 30.16
CA THR A 133 9.58 1.73 31.54
C THR A 133 8.26 2.00 32.28
N GLU A 134 7.33 2.75 31.67
CA GLU A 134 6.04 3.10 32.25
C GLU A 134 5.15 1.86 32.45
N PRO A 135 4.45 1.75 33.60
CA PRO A 135 3.48 0.69 33.81
C PRO A 135 2.28 0.89 32.88
N LEU A 136 1.96 -0.14 32.10
CA LEU A 136 0.79 -0.15 31.22
C LEU A 136 -0.39 -0.87 31.87
N THR A 137 -1.59 -0.35 31.64
CA THR A 137 -2.82 -1.10 31.94
C THR A 137 -3.04 -2.20 30.89
N VAL A 138 -3.77 -3.25 31.25
CA VAL A 138 -4.13 -4.34 30.31
C VAL A 138 -4.88 -3.80 29.10
N ASN A 139 -5.81 -2.86 29.33
CA ASN A 139 -6.60 -2.23 28.26
C ASN A 139 -5.72 -1.44 27.29
N GLN A 140 -4.75 -0.67 27.78
CA GLN A 140 -3.82 0.06 26.91
C GLN A 140 -2.98 -0.90 26.06
N TYR A 141 -2.45 -1.96 26.66
CA TYR A 141 -1.70 -2.98 25.93
C TYR A 141 -2.54 -3.62 24.82
N GLN A 142 -3.77 -4.05 25.15
CA GLN A 142 -4.68 -4.66 24.17
C GLN A 142 -5.03 -3.70 23.04
N ASN A 143 -5.30 -2.42 23.34
CA ASN A 143 -5.61 -1.43 22.32
C ASN A 143 -4.45 -1.24 21.32
N TYR A 144 -3.20 -1.15 21.80
CA TYR A 144 -2.06 -1.04 20.89
C TYR A 144 -1.91 -2.27 20.00
N VAL A 145 -1.99 -3.48 20.58
CA VAL A 145 -1.84 -4.73 19.84
C VAL A 145 -2.97 -4.92 18.83
N LEU A 146 -4.23 -4.74 19.26
CA LEU A 146 -5.40 -4.94 18.41
C LEU A 146 -5.49 -3.90 17.31
N PHE A 147 -5.20 -2.62 17.59
CA PHE A 147 -5.25 -1.58 16.58
C PHE A 147 -4.16 -1.78 15.52
N THR A 148 -2.91 -2.01 15.92
CA THR A 148 -1.84 -2.28 14.94
C THR A 148 -2.07 -3.58 14.19
N GLY A 149 -2.56 -4.63 14.86
CA GLY A 149 -2.93 -5.90 14.21
C GLY A 149 -4.06 -5.74 13.20
N PHE A 150 -5.08 -4.95 13.53
CA PHE A 150 -6.18 -4.61 12.62
C PHE A 150 -5.68 -3.82 11.41
N MET A 151 -4.82 -2.82 11.62
CA MET A 151 -4.23 -2.05 10.52
C MET A 151 -3.38 -2.93 9.60
N LEU A 152 -2.60 -3.85 10.16
CA LEU A 152 -1.84 -4.82 9.38
C LEU A 152 -2.77 -5.71 8.56
N PHE A 153 -3.85 -6.21 9.17
CA PHE A 153 -4.86 -6.99 8.48
C PHE A 153 -5.50 -6.22 7.32
N CYS A 154 -5.85 -4.95 7.50
CA CYS A 154 -6.38 -4.11 6.43
C CYS A 154 -5.36 -3.94 5.28
N VAL A 155 -4.10 -3.64 5.58
CA VAL A 155 -3.03 -3.50 4.56
C VAL A 155 -2.88 -4.79 3.75
N VAL A 156 -2.77 -5.94 4.42
CA VAL A 156 -2.61 -7.24 3.76
C VAL A 156 -3.84 -7.59 2.93
N SER A 157 -5.04 -7.33 3.45
CA SER A 157 -6.28 -7.62 2.73
C SER A 157 -6.41 -6.81 1.45
N ILE A 158 -6.07 -5.52 1.50
CA ILE A 158 -6.08 -4.66 0.31
C ILE A 158 -5.00 -5.08 -0.67
N TRP A 159 -3.81 -5.42 -0.18
CA TRP A 159 -2.76 -5.94 -1.04
C TRP A 159 -3.22 -7.17 -1.83
N LEU A 160 -3.87 -8.14 -1.18
CA LEU A 160 -4.39 -9.36 -1.85
C LEU A 160 -5.56 -9.11 -2.81
N VAL A 161 -6.24 -7.97 -2.72
CA VAL A 161 -7.38 -7.65 -3.60
C VAL A 161 -6.91 -6.90 -4.85
N PHE A 162 -5.85 -6.10 -4.74
CA PHE A 162 -5.40 -5.20 -5.80
C PHE A 162 -4.06 -5.60 -6.45
N ASN A 163 -3.41 -6.67 -5.97
CA ASN A 163 -2.20 -7.30 -6.52
C ASN A 163 -2.31 -8.81 -6.41
#